data_AF-A0A8T5DJJ8-F1
#
_entry.id   AF-A0A8T5DJJ8-F1
#
_cell.length_a   1.000
_cell.length_b   1.000
_cell.length_c   1.000
_cell.angle_alpha   90.00
_cell.angle_beta   90.00
_cell.angle_gamma   90.00
#
_symmetry.space_group_name_H-M   'P 1'
#
loop_
_entity.id
_entity.type
_entity.pdbx_description
1 polymer ?
#
loop_
_entity_poly.entity_id
_entity_poly.type
_entity_poly.pdbx_seq_one_letter_code
_entity_poly.pdbx_strand_id
1 'polypeptide(L)'
;MKCKPCKYLLAGMIVLILLLVVIFVFFLPGEDNSNEDICKDITDTSQRSDCYNQLAKDTGNVKYCKEVSYYYEICINQADVNRESSKSEIENVCDKITDTSRRNSCYEYADQYY
;
A
#
# COMPACT_ATOMS: atom_id res chain seq x y z
N MET A 1 15.11 29.34 -45.35
CA MET A 1 14.46 28.04 -45.05
C MET A 1 13.43 28.25 -43.94
N LYS A 2 12.12 28.14 -44.23
CA LYS A 2 11.05 28.26 -43.22
C LYS A 2 10.71 26.86 -42.70
N CYS A 3 11.17 26.52 -41.49
CA CYS A 3 10.86 25.25 -40.83
C CYS A 3 9.34 25.15 -40.57
N LYS A 4 8.66 24.25 -41.30
CA LYS A 4 7.28 23.82 -41.03
C LYS A 4 7.15 22.45 -40.31
N PRO A 5 7.94 22.07 -39.27
CA PRO A 5 7.64 20.87 -38.49
C PRO A 5 6.93 21.14 -37.13
N CYS A 6 6.61 22.38 -36.77
CA CYS A 6 6.23 22.69 -35.38
C CYS A 6 4.81 22.24 -34.95
N LYS A 7 3.86 22.09 -35.88
CA LYS A 7 2.45 21.79 -35.51
C LYS A 7 2.20 20.31 -35.14
N TYR A 8 2.86 19.38 -35.84
CA TYR A 8 2.67 17.94 -35.59
C TYR A 8 3.35 17.48 -34.31
N LEU A 9 4.46 18.14 -33.94
CA LEU A 9 5.20 17.87 -32.72
C LEU A 9 4.38 18.27 -31.48
N LEU A 10 3.68 19.41 -31.54
CA LEU A 10 2.79 19.86 -30.48
C LEU A 10 1.57 18.93 -30.31
N ALA A 11 0.96 18.53 -31.42
CA ALA A 11 -0.19 17.63 -31.41
C ALA A 11 0.18 16.23 -30.86
N GLY A 12 1.34 15.70 -31.24
CA GLY A 12 1.84 14.42 -30.74
C GLY A 12 2.07 14.43 -29.23
N MET A 13 2.65 15.50 -28.68
CA MET A 13 2.84 15.63 -27.22
C MET A 13 1.52 15.70 -26.47
N ILE A 14 0.51 16.40 -27.00
CA ILE A 14 -0.82 16.46 -26.37
C ILE A 14 -1.47 15.08 -26.31
N VAL A 15 -1.42 14.32 -27.40
CA VAL A 15 -1.97 12.95 -27.44
C VAL A 15 -1.25 12.03 -26.45
N LEU A 16 0.08 12.11 -26.37
CA LEU A 16 0.87 11.34 -25.42
C LEU A 16 0.50 11.68 -23.97
N ILE A 17 0.38 12.97 -23.64
CA ILE A 17 -0.02 13.43 -22.30
C ILE A 17 -1.42 12.92 -21.96
N LEU A 18 -2.38 13.00 -22.89
CA LEU A 18 -3.73 12.49 -22.69
C LEU A 18 -3.73 10.97 -22.44
N LEU A 19 -2.94 10.20 -23.19
CA LEU A 19 -2.79 8.77 -22.96
C LEU A 19 -2.19 8.46 -21.58
N LEU A 20 -1.17 9.20 -21.17
CA LEU A 20 -0.57 9.04 -19.84
C LEU A 20 -1.56 9.39 -18.72
N VAL A 21 -2.37 10.44 -18.88
CA VAL A 21 -3.42 10.81 -17.91
C VAL A 21 -4.48 9.72 -17.84
N VAL A 22 -4.91 9.17 -18.98
CA VAL A 22 -5.86 8.06 -19.03
C VAL A 22 -5.30 6.85 -18.30
N ILE A 23 -4.06 6.45 -18.59
CA ILE A 23 -3.37 5.37 -17.87
C ILE A 23 -3.34 5.69 -16.36
N PHE A 24 -2.91 6.88 -15.97
CA PHE A 24 -2.83 7.24 -14.55
C PHE A 24 -4.19 7.16 -13.86
N VAL A 25 -5.27 7.62 -14.48
CA VAL A 25 -6.63 7.55 -13.91
C VAL A 25 -7.15 6.11 -13.82
N PHE A 26 -6.87 5.26 -14.82
CA PHE A 26 -7.30 3.86 -14.80
C PHE A 26 -6.44 2.96 -13.90
N PHE A 27 -5.20 3.34 -13.62
CA PHE A 27 -4.27 2.60 -12.77
C PHE A 27 -4.16 3.16 -11.34
N LEU A 28 -4.87 4.23 -11.00
CA LEU A 28 -5.01 4.63 -9.60
C LEU A 28 -6.03 3.69 -8.92
N PRO A 29 -5.61 2.83 -7.98
CA PRO A 29 -6.55 2.05 -7.19
C PRO A 29 -7.44 3.01 -6.41
N GLY A 30 -8.75 2.86 -6.56
CA GLY A 30 -9.74 3.58 -5.75
C GLY A 30 -9.55 3.20 -4.29
N GLU A 31 -9.10 4.16 -3.48
CA GLU A 31 -8.95 4.03 -2.04
C GLU A 31 -10.35 4.05 -1.41
N ASP A 32 -10.99 2.88 -1.33
CA ASP A 32 -12.24 2.71 -0.60
C ASP A 32 -11.97 2.79 0.91
N ASN A 33 -11.80 4.04 1.39
CA ASN A 33 -11.67 4.40 2.80
C ASN A 33 -12.88 3.98 3.66
N SER A 34 -13.97 3.49 3.05
CA SER A 34 -15.17 3.05 3.77
C SER A 34 -14.94 1.84 4.68
N ASN A 35 -13.92 1.02 4.41
CA ASN A 35 -13.72 -0.22 5.17
C ASN A 35 -12.84 -0.02 6.42
N GLU A 36 -11.97 0.99 6.43
CA GLU A 36 -11.13 1.29 7.61
C GLU A 36 -11.97 1.76 8.79
N ASP A 37 -12.92 2.68 8.56
CA ASP A 37 -13.81 3.20 9.61
C ASP A 37 -14.64 2.06 10.25
N ILE A 38 -15.07 1.08 9.45
CA ILE A 38 -15.78 -0.10 9.95
C ILE A 38 -14.88 -0.91 10.89
N CYS A 39 -13.63 -1.18 10.51
CA CYS A 39 -12.71 -1.92 11.38
C CYS A 39 -12.44 -1.18 12.68
N LYS A 40 -12.30 0.15 12.62
CA LYS A 40 -11.99 1.00 13.78
C LYS A 40 -13.08 0.95 14.86
N ASP A 41 -14.34 0.87 14.45
CA ASP A 41 -15.49 0.84 15.35
C ASP A 41 -15.69 -0.52 16.05
N ILE A 42 -14.97 -1.56 15.62
CA ILE A 42 -14.99 -2.88 16.28
C ILE A 42 -14.30 -2.78 17.66
N THR A 43 -15.08 -3.04 18.71
CA THR A 43 -14.59 -2.97 20.10
C THR A 43 -13.73 -4.18 20.48
N ASP A 44 -14.08 -5.36 19.96
CA ASP A 44 -13.31 -6.58 20.22
C ASP A 44 -11.97 -6.53 19.48
N THR A 45 -10.87 -6.67 20.21
CA THR A 45 -9.52 -6.51 19.66
C THR A 45 -9.16 -7.60 18.65
N SER A 46 -9.66 -8.82 18.83
CA SER A 46 -9.42 -9.93 17.90
C SER A 46 -10.15 -9.69 16.59
N GLN A 47 -11.45 -9.39 16.64
CA GLN A 47 -12.25 -9.12 15.46
C GLN A 47 -11.76 -7.89 14.70
N ARG A 48 -11.33 -6.84 15.41
CA ARG A 48 -10.73 -5.65 14.79
C ARG A 48 -9.43 -6.01 14.06
N SER A 49 -8.57 -6.79 14.70
CA SER A 49 -7.32 -7.27 14.11
C SER A 49 -7.58 -8.10 12.84
N ASP A 50 -8.57 -9.00 12.88
CA ASP A 50 -8.97 -9.79 11.71
C ASP A 50 -9.51 -8.92 10.57
N CYS A 51 -10.29 -7.89 10.92
CA CYS A 51 -10.81 -6.91 9.96
C CYS A 51 -9.67 -6.18 9.23
N TYR A 52 -8.71 -5.64 9.98
CA TYR A 52 -7.54 -4.97 9.38
C TYR A 52 -6.66 -5.91 8.58
N ASN A 53 -6.51 -7.17 9.01
CA ASN A 53 -5.76 -8.16 8.24
C ASN A 53 -6.44 -8.45 6.88
N GLN A 54 -7.76 -8.62 6.88
CA GLN A 54 -8.53 -8.81 5.65
C GLN A 54 -8.45 -7.57 4.75
N LEU A 55 -8.51 -6.36 5.33
CA LEU A 55 -8.35 -5.12 4.58
C LEU A 55 -6.96 -4.99 3.95
N ALA A 56 -5.89 -5.35 4.69
CA ALA A 56 -4.53 -5.37 4.19
C ALA A 56 -4.38 -6.32 2.99
N LYS A 57 -4.95 -7.52 3.09
CA LYS A 57 -4.97 -8.52 2.03
C LYS A 57 -5.74 -8.06 0.79
N ASP A 58 -6.93 -7.49 0.97
CA ASP A 58 -7.79 -7.13 -0.17
C ASP A 58 -7.27 -5.90 -0.93
N THR A 59 -6.58 -5.00 -0.23
CA THR A 59 -6.02 -3.77 -0.81
C THR A 59 -4.56 -3.89 -1.22
N GLY A 60 -3.87 -4.93 -0.77
CA GLY A 60 -2.42 -5.05 -0.90
C GLY A 60 -1.63 -4.00 -0.11
N ASN A 61 -2.25 -3.34 0.87
CA ASN A 61 -1.64 -2.23 1.60
C ASN A 61 -1.14 -2.66 2.99
N VAL A 62 0.17 -2.85 3.11
CA VAL A 62 0.84 -3.25 4.36
C VAL A 62 0.62 -2.29 5.52
N LYS A 63 0.24 -1.03 5.27
CA LYS A 63 0.02 -0.03 6.33
C LYS A 63 -1.13 -0.41 7.26
N TYR A 64 -2.08 -1.22 6.81
CA TYR A 64 -3.15 -1.74 7.67
C TYR A 64 -2.64 -2.75 8.72
N CYS A 65 -1.52 -3.42 8.46
CA CYS A 65 -0.92 -4.38 9.39
C CYS A 65 -0.44 -3.75 10.70
N LYS A 66 -0.34 -2.41 10.78
CA LYS A 66 0.00 -1.69 12.02
C LYS A 66 -1.09 -1.83 13.11
N GLU A 67 -2.34 -2.06 12.70
CA GLU A 67 -3.49 -2.19 13.60
C GLU A 67 -3.73 -3.65 14.02
N VAL A 68 -2.99 -4.59 13.43
CA VAL A 68 -3.09 -6.02 13.69
C VAL A 68 -2.39 -6.35 15.01
N SER A 69 -3.19 -6.77 15.98
CA SER A 69 -2.73 -7.01 17.33
C SER A 69 -1.98 -8.31 17.48
N TYR A 70 -2.06 -9.28 16.55
CA TYR A 70 -1.33 -10.56 16.58
C TYR A 70 -0.94 -10.97 15.16
N TYR A 71 0.26 -11.53 14.97
CA TYR A 71 0.72 -12.08 13.68
C TYR A 71 0.91 -11.04 12.54
N TYR A 72 1.69 -9.98 12.78
CA TYR A 72 1.97 -8.96 11.76
C TYR A 72 2.67 -9.58 10.53
N GLU A 73 3.47 -10.62 10.72
CA GLU A 73 4.17 -11.35 9.67
C GLU A 73 3.19 -12.03 8.71
N ILE A 74 2.07 -12.57 9.24
CA ILE A 74 1.02 -13.16 8.41
C ILE A 74 0.33 -12.05 7.62
N CYS A 75 0.02 -10.93 8.27
CA CYS A 75 -0.60 -9.78 7.61
C CYS A 75 0.27 -9.23 6.47
N ILE A 76 1.57 -8.99 6.73
CA ILE A 76 2.50 -8.49 5.71
C ILE A 76 2.63 -9.46 4.55
N ASN A 77 2.76 -10.77 4.81
CA ASN A 77 2.83 -11.77 3.75
C ASN A 77 1.56 -11.82 2.89
N GLN A 78 0.39 -11.55 3.48
CA GLN A 78 -0.89 -11.55 2.77
C GLN A 78 -1.15 -10.26 1.99
N ALA A 79 -0.72 -9.12 2.56
CA ALA A 79 -0.86 -7.81 1.93
C ALA A 79 0.18 -7.59 0.82
N ASP A 80 1.40 -8.10 0.98
CA ASP A 80 2.48 -7.88 0.03
C ASP A 80 3.07 -9.19 -0.49
N VAL A 81 2.23 -9.93 -1.22
CA VAL A 81 2.57 -11.24 -1.79
C VAL A 81 3.76 -11.15 -2.75
N ASN A 82 3.88 -10.04 -3.50
CA ASN A 82 4.93 -9.82 -4.49
C ASN A 82 6.17 -9.11 -3.93
N ARG A 83 6.12 -8.64 -2.67
CA ARG A 83 7.19 -7.87 -2.01
C ARG A 83 7.54 -6.59 -2.74
N GLU A 84 6.52 -5.84 -3.11
CA GLU A 84 6.64 -4.56 -3.80
C GLU A 84 6.87 -3.39 -2.83
N SER A 85 6.49 -3.55 -1.55
CA SER A 85 6.72 -2.52 -0.52
C SER A 85 8.21 -2.36 -0.25
N SER A 86 8.63 -1.13 0.09
CA SER A 86 10.01 -0.93 0.52
C SER A 86 10.24 -1.45 1.94
N LYS A 87 11.48 -1.83 2.26
CA LYS A 87 11.89 -2.15 3.63
C LYS A 87 11.47 -1.08 4.64
N SER A 88 11.67 0.20 4.28
CA SER A 88 11.27 1.32 5.13
C SER A 88 9.76 1.40 5.39
N GLU A 89 8.91 0.95 4.47
CA GLU A 89 7.47 0.86 4.71
C GLU A 89 7.13 -0.24 5.72
N ILE A 90 7.81 -1.38 5.66
CA ILE A 90 7.65 -2.46 6.64
C ILE A 90 8.16 -2.04 8.02
N GLU A 91 9.32 -1.38 8.09
CA GLU A 91 9.87 -0.84 9.34
C GLU A 91 8.90 0.16 10.02
N ASN A 92 8.21 1.00 9.23
CA ASN A 92 7.20 1.91 9.75
C ASN A 92 5.99 1.18 10.37
N VAL A 93 5.66 -0.02 9.90
CA VAL A 93 4.65 -0.88 10.54
C VAL A 93 5.18 -1.40 11.88
N CYS A 94 6.43 -1.85 11.91
CA CYS A 94 7.07 -2.33 13.14
C CYS A 94 7.12 -1.26 14.23
N ASP A 95 7.39 0.00 13.88
CA ASP A 95 7.39 1.15 14.81
C ASP A 95 6.08 1.34 15.59
N LYS A 96 4.95 0.90 15.02
CA LYS A 96 3.63 1.01 15.66
C LYS A 96 3.35 -0.11 16.65
N ILE A 97 4.14 -1.18 16.65
CA ILE A 97 4.00 -2.28 17.59
C ILE A 97 4.49 -1.81 18.97
N THR A 98 3.58 -1.82 19.94
CA THR A 98 3.85 -1.36 21.31
C THR A 98 4.63 -2.40 22.12
N ASP A 99 4.41 -3.70 21.87
CA ASP A 99 5.16 -4.79 22.49
C ASP A 99 6.58 -4.87 21.92
N THR A 100 7.60 -4.66 22.77
CA THR A 100 9.00 -4.61 22.37
C THR A 100 9.50 -5.93 21.77
N SER A 101 9.08 -7.08 22.33
CA SER A 101 9.53 -8.39 21.83
C SER A 101 9.04 -8.59 20.39
N ARG A 102 7.79 -8.27 20.15
CA ARG A 102 7.15 -8.43 18.84
C ARG A 102 7.63 -7.39 17.84
N ARG A 103 7.88 -6.16 18.28
CA ARG A 103 8.50 -5.15 17.44
C ARG A 103 9.89 -5.59 16.96
N ASN A 104 10.71 -6.16 17.84
CA ASN A 104 12.04 -6.66 17.44
C ASN A 104 11.92 -7.81 16.43
N SER A 105 11.02 -8.77 16.67
CA SER A 105 10.74 -9.83 15.70
C SER A 105 10.22 -9.28 14.36
N CYS A 106 9.54 -8.13 14.36
CA CYS A 106 9.08 -7.47 13.13
C CYS A 106 10.24 -6.90 12.33
N TYR A 107 11.20 -6.26 13.00
CA TYR A 107 12.43 -5.80 12.35
C TYR A 107 13.28 -6.96 11.81
N GLU A 108 13.43 -8.04 12.56
CA GLU A 108 14.14 -9.24 12.08
C GLU A 108 13.49 -9.80 10.81
N TYR A 109 12.15 -9.85 10.78
CA TYR A 109 11.41 -10.24 9.59
C TYR A 109 11.64 -9.26 8.44
N ALA A 110 11.58 -7.95 8.67
CA ALA A 110 11.85 -6.93 7.65
C ALA A 110 13.26 -7.08 7.08
N ASP A 111 14.28 -7.21 7.93
CA ASP A 111 15.69 -7.41 7.55
C ASP A 111 15.92 -8.68 6.70
N GLN A 112 15.19 -9.76 6.99
CA GLN A 112 15.35 -11.03 6.30
C GLN A 112 14.70 -11.03 4.91
N TYR A 113 13.64 -10.25 4.72
CA TYR A 113 12.70 -10.43 3.62
C TYR A 113 12.49 -9.20 2.73
N TYR A 114 12.92 -8.01 3.15
CA TYR A 114 12.78 -6.73 2.46
C TYR A 114 14.09 -5.94 2.47
#